data_AF-A0A955AB98-F1
#
_entry.id   AF-A0A955AB98-F1
#
_cell.length_a   1.000
_cell.length_b   1.000
_cell.length_c   1.000
_cell.angle_alpha   90.00
_cell.angle_beta   90.00
_cell.angle_gamma   90.00
#
_symmetry.space_group_name_H-M   'P 1'
#
loop_
_entity.id
_entity.type
_entity.pdbx_description
1 polymer ?
#
loop_
_entity_poly.entity_id
_entity_poly.type
_entity_poly.pdbx_seq_one_letter_code
_entity_poly.pdbx_strand_id
1 'polypeptide(L)'
;DGIWFDTDRKDILLSIDGHAQPLSNLSAGQRMMLALVADIAIKAVTQNNFLVPADTLTDEDEPLPRVLTQTTGVVLIDELDVHLHPRWQRRVAHDLKSTFPSIQFVCTSHSPQIIGELPPEEIRLLDDSEIAHPPAHSFGLDSNAILEDVMNADARNRMSREAIEAVEQALDVGDLELGRERLEKLKHLQHGETEDTSRLEATINNLEAFADAGD
;
A
#
# COMPACT_ATOMS: atom_id res chain seq x y z
N ASP A 1 7.59 -11.20 -21.16
CA ASP A 1 8.68 -10.82 -20.23
C ASP A 1 9.52 -12.02 -19.88
N GLY A 2 10.81 -11.82 -19.60
CA GLY A 2 11.79 -12.89 -19.42
C GLY A 2 13.10 -12.39 -18.85
N ILE A 3 13.92 -13.31 -18.35
CA ILE A 3 15.21 -13.04 -17.70
C ILE A 3 16.27 -13.92 -18.35
N TRP A 4 17.40 -13.34 -18.76
CA TRP A 4 18.53 -14.10 -19.31
C TRP A 4 19.86 -13.42 -18.99
N PHE A 5 20.94 -14.19 -19.00
CA PHE A 5 22.29 -13.66 -18.85
C PHE A 5 22.85 -13.26 -20.22
N ASP A 6 23.31 -12.01 -20.34
CA ASP A 6 24.00 -11.51 -21.53
C ASP A 6 25.51 -11.68 -21.34
N THR A 7 26.09 -12.61 -22.10
CA THR A 7 27.52 -12.93 -22.03
C THR A 7 28.41 -11.77 -22.46
N ASP A 8 27.95 -10.93 -23.40
CA ASP A 8 28.72 -9.80 -23.92
C ASP A 8 28.78 -8.66 -22.89
N ARG A 9 27.66 -8.41 -22.20
CA ARG A 9 27.57 -7.40 -21.14
C ARG A 9 28.02 -7.90 -19.77
N LYS A 10 28.13 -9.23 -19.60
CA LYS A 10 28.33 -9.90 -18.31
C LYS A 10 27.32 -9.45 -17.25
N ASP A 11 26.07 -9.24 -17.67
CA ASP A 11 24.99 -8.74 -16.81
C ASP A 11 23.70 -9.55 -17.07
N ILE A 12 22.80 -9.54 -16.09
CA ILE A 12 21.46 -10.12 -16.23
C ILE A 12 20.57 -9.09 -16.92
N LEU A 13 19.95 -9.49 -18.02
CA LEU A 13 18.94 -8.70 -18.72
C LEU A 13 17.54 -9.17 -18.29
N LEU A 14 16.68 -8.19 -18.04
CA LEU A 14 15.28 -8.39 -17.69
C LEU A 14 14.42 -7.67 -18.73
N SER A 15 13.45 -8.38 -19.32
CA SER A 15 12.46 -7.81 -20.22
C SER A 15 11.23 -7.41 -19.43
N ILE A 16 10.90 -6.11 -19.43
CA ILE A 16 9.66 -5.56 -18.86
C ILE A 16 8.90 -4.90 -20.00
N ASP A 17 7.65 -5.28 -20.22
CA ASP A 17 6.81 -4.75 -21.31
C ASP A 17 7.49 -4.86 -22.69
N GLY A 18 8.25 -5.95 -22.90
CA GLY A 18 9.02 -6.17 -24.13
C GLY A 18 10.32 -5.38 -24.26
N HIS A 19 10.66 -4.52 -23.29
CA HIS A 19 11.91 -3.77 -23.27
C HIS A 19 12.97 -4.48 -22.40
N ALA A 20 14.03 -4.95 -23.04
CA ALA A 20 15.18 -5.54 -22.35
C ALA A 20 16.03 -4.45 -21.70
N GLN A 21 16.27 -4.56 -20.41
CA GLN A 21 17.16 -3.67 -19.68
C GLN A 21 18.08 -4.43 -18.71
N PRO A 22 19.31 -3.94 -18.49
CA PRO A 22 20.21 -4.52 -17.49
C PRO A 22 19.60 -4.44 -16.09
N LEU A 23 19.89 -5.44 -15.26
CA LEU A 23 19.50 -5.46 -13.86
C LEU A 23 20.01 -4.24 -13.10
N SER A 24 21.21 -3.78 -13.47
CA SER A 24 21.83 -2.56 -12.96
C SER A 24 21.00 -1.29 -13.20
N ASN A 25 20.11 -1.29 -14.20
CA ASN A 25 19.25 -0.16 -14.56
C ASN A 25 17.90 -0.13 -13.81
N LEU A 26 17.60 -1.17 -13.02
CA LEU A 26 16.37 -1.21 -12.23
C LEU A 26 16.39 -0.18 -11.09
N SER A 27 15.22 0.23 -10.60
CA SER A 27 15.09 1.04 -9.39
C SER A 27 15.50 0.24 -8.14
N ALA A 28 15.76 0.94 -7.03
CA ALA A 28 16.07 0.28 -5.77
C ALA A 28 14.96 -0.69 -5.33
N GLY A 29 13.69 -0.29 -5.45
CA GLY A 29 12.53 -1.14 -5.14
C GLY A 29 12.41 -2.37 -6.05
N GLN A 30 12.65 -2.20 -7.35
CA GLN A 30 12.69 -3.31 -8.32
C GLN A 30 13.76 -4.35 -7.93
N ARG A 31 14.97 -3.89 -7.62
CA ARG A 31 16.06 -4.79 -7.21
C ARG A 31 15.76 -5.48 -5.88
N MET A 32 15.18 -4.76 -4.92
CA MET A 32 14.81 -5.34 -3.62
C MET A 32 13.79 -6.46 -3.78
N MET A 33 12.72 -6.23 -4.56
CA MET A 33 11.70 -7.25 -4.83
C MET A 33 12.27 -8.47 -5.54
N LEU A 34 13.09 -8.25 -6.58
CA LEU A 34 13.71 -9.35 -7.29
C LEU A 34 14.62 -10.16 -6.35
N ALA A 35 15.43 -9.49 -5.52
CA ALA A 35 16.31 -10.14 -4.56
C ALA A 35 15.53 -10.96 -3.54
N LEU A 36 14.43 -10.41 -2.98
CA LEU A 36 13.56 -11.10 -2.03
C LEU A 36 12.97 -12.37 -2.65
N VAL A 37 12.34 -12.26 -3.83
CA VAL A 37 11.72 -13.41 -4.50
C VAL A 37 12.77 -14.44 -4.91
N ALA A 38 13.93 -14.00 -5.42
CA ALA A 38 15.01 -14.89 -5.80
C ALA A 38 15.59 -15.63 -4.59
N ASP A 39 15.79 -14.96 -3.46
CA ASP A 39 16.28 -15.59 -2.23
C ASP A 39 15.32 -16.67 -1.71
N ILE A 40 14.01 -16.39 -1.68
CA ILE A 40 12.99 -17.37 -1.30
C ILE A 40 12.99 -18.55 -2.28
N ALA A 41 13.03 -18.30 -3.59
CA ALA A 41 13.03 -19.35 -4.61
C ALA A 41 14.29 -20.23 -4.55
N ILE A 42 15.47 -19.63 -4.37
CA ILE A 42 16.74 -20.35 -4.19
C ILE A 42 16.67 -21.24 -2.94
N LYS A 43 16.17 -20.72 -1.82
CA LYS A 43 15.99 -21.50 -0.59
C LYS A 43 15.00 -22.64 -0.78
N ALA A 44 13.87 -22.39 -1.45
CA ALA A 44 12.89 -23.42 -1.77
C ALA A 44 13.53 -24.57 -2.57
N VAL A 45 14.28 -24.26 -3.63
CA VAL A 45 14.97 -25.24 -4.47
C VAL A 45 16.07 -25.98 -3.70
N THR A 46 16.95 -25.26 -3.02
CA THR A 46 18.10 -25.86 -2.34
C THR A 46 17.71 -26.74 -1.15
N GLN A 47 16.63 -26.39 -0.44
CA GLN A 47 16.17 -27.13 0.73
C GLN A 47 15.15 -28.21 0.39
N ASN A 48 14.43 -28.08 -0.72
CA ASN A 48 13.39 -29.00 -1.16
C ASN A 48 13.67 -29.57 -2.55
N ASN A 49 14.95 -29.90 -2.81
CA ASN A 49 15.39 -30.42 -4.11
C ASN A 49 14.60 -31.66 -4.58
N PHE A 50 14.03 -32.44 -3.64
CA PHE A 50 13.16 -33.58 -3.98
C PHE A 50 11.85 -33.18 -4.67
N LEU A 51 11.44 -31.91 -4.60
CA LEU A 51 10.30 -31.33 -5.32
C LEU A 51 10.66 -30.84 -6.73
N VAL A 52 11.94 -30.87 -7.09
CA VAL A 52 12.42 -30.49 -8.43
C VAL A 52 12.60 -31.79 -9.24
N PRO A 53 11.73 -32.09 -10.21
CA PRO A 53 11.89 -33.26 -11.06
C PRO A 53 13.21 -33.17 -11.84
N ALA A 54 13.81 -34.34 -12.14
CA ALA A 54 15.08 -34.39 -12.86
C ALA A 54 14.98 -33.88 -14.32
N ASP A 55 13.77 -33.95 -14.91
CA ASP A 55 13.59 -33.84 -16.35
C ASP A 55 12.74 -32.61 -16.77
N THR A 56 11.96 -32.03 -15.85
CA THR A 56 11.07 -30.87 -16.10
C THR A 56 10.89 -30.01 -14.84
N LEU A 57 10.98 -28.68 -14.98
CA LEU A 57 10.76 -27.72 -13.87
C LEU A 57 9.27 -27.41 -13.65
N THR A 58 8.47 -27.52 -14.69
CA THR A 58 7.02 -27.23 -14.74
C THR A 58 6.35 -28.18 -15.72
N ASP A 59 5.17 -28.69 -15.37
CA ASP A 59 4.30 -29.37 -16.33
C ASP A 59 3.72 -28.32 -17.31
N GLU A 60 3.45 -28.69 -18.56
CA GLU A 60 2.95 -27.76 -19.59
C GLU A 60 1.63 -27.07 -19.19
N ASP A 61 0.85 -27.71 -18.32
CA ASP A 61 -0.44 -27.24 -17.82
C ASP A 61 -0.35 -26.42 -16.51
N GLU A 62 0.81 -26.37 -15.83
CA GLU A 62 0.97 -25.65 -14.56
C GLU A 62 1.70 -24.30 -14.74
N PRO A 63 1.18 -23.20 -14.19
CA PRO A 63 1.78 -21.87 -14.37
C PRO A 63 3.05 -21.66 -13.53
N LEU A 64 3.28 -22.46 -12.49
CA LEU A 64 4.39 -22.33 -11.55
C LEU A 64 5.04 -23.70 -11.25
N PRO A 65 6.37 -23.75 -11.02
CA PRO A 65 7.05 -24.96 -10.61
C PRO A 65 6.50 -25.55 -9.30
N ARG A 66 6.41 -26.89 -9.22
CA ARG A 66 5.98 -27.60 -8.00
C ARG A 66 6.77 -27.21 -6.76
N VAL A 67 8.07 -26.92 -6.92
CA VAL A 67 8.92 -26.45 -5.82
C VAL A 67 8.46 -25.13 -5.21
N LEU A 68 7.85 -24.21 -5.98
CA LEU A 68 7.34 -22.96 -5.43
C LEU A 68 5.98 -23.17 -4.75
N THR A 69 5.14 -24.05 -5.30
CA THR A 69 3.77 -24.26 -4.81
C THR A 69 3.69 -25.21 -3.63
N GLN A 70 4.61 -26.17 -3.50
CA GLN A 70 4.58 -27.22 -2.48
C GLN A 70 5.63 -27.07 -1.37
N THR A 71 6.56 -26.12 -1.48
CA THR A 71 7.50 -25.83 -0.39
C THR A 71 6.75 -25.25 0.79
N THR A 72 6.70 -26.01 1.89
CA THR A 72 6.15 -25.53 3.16
C THR A 72 7.22 -24.81 3.97
N GLY A 73 6.85 -23.73 4.64
CA GLY A 73 7.77 -23.02 5.52
C GLY A 73 7.17 -21.76 6.13
N VAL A 74 7.94 -21.12 7.00
CA VAL A 74 7.62 -19.81 7.55
C VAL A 74 8.71 -18.84 7.10
N VAL A 75 8.30 -17.70 6.54
CA VAL A 75 9.20 -16.62 6.13
C VAL A 75 8.86 -15.38 6.93
N LEU A 76 9.86 -14.84 7.62
CA LEU A 76 9.77 -13.58 8.35
C LEU A 76 10.34 -12.46 7.47
N ILE A 77 9.58 -11.41 7.23
CA ILE A 77 10.01 -10.24 6.44
C ILE A 77 9.82 -9.01 7.30
N ASP A 78 10.92 -8.34 7.64
CA ASP A 78 10.85 -7.04 8.27
C ASP A 78 10.64 -5.97 7.19
N GLU A 79 9.75 -5.03 7.48
CA GLU A 79 9.38 -3.89 6.65
C GLU A 79 9.13 -4.26 5.17
N LEU A 80 8.10 -5.08 4.92
CA LEU A 80 7.76 -5.57 3.56
C LEU A 80 7.58 -4.43 2.54
N ASP A 81 7.23 -3.23 2.99
CA ASP A 81 7.01 -2.04 2.17
C ASP A 81 8.27 -1.25 1.80
N VAL A 82 9.46 -1.60 2.33
CA VAL A 82 10.70 -0.85 2.13
C VAL A 82 11.06 -0.69 0.67
N HIS A 83 11.24 0.57 0.26
CA HIS A 83 11.58 0.99 -1.10
C HIS A 83 10.59 0.56 -2.19
N LEU A 84 9.41 0.04 -1.82
CA LEU A 84 8.37 -0.31 -2.79
C LEU A 84 7.60 0.92 -3.24
N HIS A 85 7.30 0.96 -4.54
CA HIS A 85 6.36 1.92 -5.07
C HIS A 85 4.96 1.65 -4.49
N PRO A 86 4.12 2.65 -4.17
CA PRO A 86 2.80 2.45 -3.58
C PRO A 86 1.91 1.46 -4.35
N ARG A 87 1.96 1.49 -5.68
CA ARG A 87 1.25 0.52 -6.54
C ARG A 87 1.63 -0.94 -6.27
N TRP A 88 2.85 -1.19 -5.84
CA TRP A 88 3.35 -2.54 -5.54
C TRP A 88 3.07 -2.93 -4.11
N GLN A 89 3.11 -1.98 -3.17
CA GLN A 89 2.66 -2.23 -1.79
C GLN A 89 1.23 -2.78 -1.78
N ARG A 90 0.34 -2.29 -2.66
CA ARG A 90 -1.02 -2.83 -2.75
C ARG A 90 -1.14 -4.29 -3.20
N ARG A 91 -0.12 -4.83 -3.84
CA ARG A 91 -0.18 -6.17 -4.45
C ARG A 91 0.78 -7.17 -3.84
N VAL A 92 1.84 -6.72 -3.18
CA VAL A 92 2.96 -7.56 -2.77
C VAL A 92 2.53 -8.72 -1.89
N ALA A 93 1.62 -8.49 -0.94
CA ALA A 93 1.17 -9.56 -0.05
C ALA A 93 0.37 -10.63 -0.80
N HIS A 94 -0.52 -10.23 -1.72
CA HIS A 94 -1.24 -11.17 -2.58
C HIS A 94 -0.28 -11.91 -3.53
N ASP A 95 0.63 -11.19 -4.18
CA ASP A 95 1.59 -11.76 -5.13
C ASP A 95 2.52 -12.80 -4.44
N LEU A 96 2.94 -12.55 -3.20
CA LEU A 96 3.68 -13.52 -2.38
C LEU A 96 2.85 -14.77 -2.07
N LYS A 97 1.61 -14.59 -1.60
CA LYS A 97 0.68 -15.70 -1.30
C LYS A 97 0.38 -16.54 -2.54
N SER A 98 0.20 -15.93 -3.71
CA SER A 98 -0.07 -16.66 -4.95
C SER A 98 1.15 -17.37 -5.51
N THR A 99 2.36 -16.81 -5.32
CA THR A 99 3.60 -17.40 -5.82
C THR A 99 4.09 -18.54 -4.94
N PHE A 100 3.92 -18.42 -3.63
CA PHE A 100 4.37 -19.40 -2.63
C PHE A 100 3.21 -19.83 -1.70
N PRO A 101 2.17 -20.49 -2.22
CA PRO A 101 0.93 -20.77 -1.50
C PRO A 101 1.10 -21.67 -0.26
N SER A 102 2.15 -22.48 -0.20
CA SER A 102 2.44 -23.35 0.96
C SER A 102 3.32 -22.69 2.02
N ILE A 103 3.77 -21.45 1.79
CA ILE A 103 4.60 -20.70 2.74
C ILE A 103 3.71 -19.75 3.56
N GLN A 104 3.87 -19.77 4.88
CA GLN A 104 3.32 -18.76 5.77
C GLN A 104 4.26 -17.56 5.82
N PHE A 105 3.76 -16.39 5.45
CA PHE A 105 4.48 -15.13 5.58
C PHE A 105 4.07 -14.41 6.87
N VAL A 106 5.05 -13.99 7.65
CA VAL A 106 4.87 -13.09 8.79
C VAL A 106 5.69 -11.85 8.50
N CYS A 107 4.99 -10.75 8.22
CA CYS A 107 5.60 -9.52 7.76
C CYS A 107 5.31 -8.37 8.72
N THR A 108 6.25 -7.47 8.90
CA THR A 108 6.00 -6.16 9.52
C THR A 108 5.83 -5.12 8.41
N SER A 109 5.01 -4.09 8.67
CA SER A 109 4.83 -2.98 7.74
C SER A 109 4.26 -1.75 8.46
N HIS A 110 4.68 -0.57 7.99
CA HIS A 110 4.06 0.71 8.33
C HIS A 110 3.25 1.29 7.17
N SER A 111 3.06 0.53 6.10
CA SER A 111 2.38 1.02 4.91
C SER A 111 0.86 0.84 5.01
N PRO A 112 0.08 1.93 5.00
CA PRO A 112 -1.37 1.84 4.91
C PRO A 112 -1.82 1.16 3.60
N GLN A 113 -0.98 1.19 2.55
CA GLN A 113 -1.28 0.54 1.27
C GLN A 113 -1.23 -1.00 1.35
N ILE A 114 -0.43 -1.57 2.26
CA ILE A 114 -0.41 -3.02 2.48
C ILE A 114 -1.60 -3.40 3.37
N ILE A 115 -1.81 -2.66 4.47
CA ILE A 115 -2.84 -2.94 5.46
C ILE A 115 -4.24 -2.94 4.82
N GLY A 116 -4.52 -1.98 3.93
CA GLY A 116 -5.82 -1.87 3.23
C GLY A 116 -6.15 -3.03 2.28
N GLU A 117 -5.18 -3.87 1.94
CA GLU A 117 -5.33 -4.99 0.98
C GLU A 117 -5.43 -6.35 1.69
N LEU A 118 -5.37 -6.34 3.03
CA LEU A 118 -5.43 -7.53 3.86
C LEU A 118 -6.72 -7.55 4.69
N PRO A 119 -7.33 -8.72 4.87
CA PRO A 119 -8.46 -8.85 5.78
C PRO A 119 -7.99 -8.76 7.24
N PRO A 120 -8.85 -8.32 8.18
CA PRO A 120 -8.44 -8.07 9.57
C PRO A 120 -7.80 -9.26 10.28
N GLU A 121 -8.22 -10.48 9.95
CA GLU A 121 -7.68 -11.73 10.50
C GLU A 121 -6.20 -11.96 10.15
N GLU A 122 -5.71 -11.37 9.06
CA GLU A 122 -4.31 -11.45 8.62
C GLU A 122 -3.43 -10.32 9.20
N ILE A 123 -4.01 -9.43 10.02
CA ILE A 123 -3.32 -8.25 10.56
C ILE A 123 -3.21 -8.36 12.08
N ARG A 124 -2.05 -7.94 12.62
CA ARG A 124 -1.84 -7.77 14.06
C ARG A 124 -1.25 -6.39 14.29
N LEU A 125 -2.00 -5.55 15.01
CA LEU A 125 -1.56 -4.24 15.45
C LEU A 125 -0.74 -4.38 16.72
N LEU A 126 0.46 -3.82 16.72
CA LEU A 126 1.31 -3.73 17.89
C LEU A 126 1.16 -2.33 18.47
N ASP A 127 0.69 -2.24 19.70
CA ASP A 127 0.58 -1.00 20.45
C ASP A 127 1.67 -0.89 21.52
N ASP A 128 1.76 0.28 22.17
CA ASP A 128 2.69 0.53 23.28
C ASP A 128 2.48 -0.41 24.49
N SER A 129 1.37 -1.16 24.53
CA SER A 129 1.09 -2.17 25.56
C SER A 129 1.60 -3.57 25.21
N GLU A 130 2.26 -3.72 24.05
CA GLU A 130 2.77 -4.97 23.47
C GLU A 130 1.68 -6.01 23.14
N ILE A 131 0.40 -5.62 23.14
CA ILE A 131 -0.71 -6.54 22.89
C ILE A 131 -1.06 -6.52 21.40
N ALA A 132 -0.66 -7.60 20.71
CA ALA A 132 -1.05 -7.84 19.33
C ALA A 132 -2.56 -8.13 19.21
N HIS A 133 -3.31 -7.24 18.56
CA HIS A 133 -4.75 -7.43 18.30
C HIS A 133 -5.11 -7.15 16.84
N PRO A 134 -6.15 -7.82 16.28
CA PRO A 134 -6.61 -7.52 14.92
C PRO A 134 -7.39 -6.18 14.91
N PRO A 135 -7.35 -5.43 13.79
CA PRO A 135 -8.25 -4.29 13.61
C PRO A 135 -9.71 -4.75 13.47
N ALA A 136 -10.66 -3.82 13.64
CA ALA A 136 -12.07 -4.13 13.41
C ALA A 136 -12.41 -4.29 11.91
N HIS A 137 -11.73 -3.51 11.07
CA HIS A 137 -11.87 -3.49 9.62
C HIS A 137 -10.55 -2.97 9.00
N SER A 138 -10.27 -3.37 7.77
CA SER A 138 -9.04 -2.98 7.04
C SER A 138 -9.21 -3.12 5.53
N PHE A 139 -9.78 -4.24 5.10
CA PHE A 139 -9.85 -4.57 3.67
C PHE A 139 -10.70 -3.59 2.86
N GLY A 140 -10.12 -3.04 1.80
CA GLY A 140 -10.76 -2.13 0.86
C GLY A 140 -10.85 -0.67 1.33
N LEU A 141 -10.34 -0.34 2.51
CA LEU A 141 -10.28 1.03 3.00
C LEU A 141 -9.24 1.83 2.22
N ASP A 142 -9.50 3.13 2.06
CA ASP A 142 -8.49 4.04 1.54
C ASP A 142 -7.37 4.30 2.57
N SER A 143 -6.28 4.90 2.11
CA SER A 143 -5.09 5.09 2.94
C SER A 143 -5.30 6.05 4.11
N ASN A 144 -6.20 7.03 3.98
CA ASN A 144 -6.48 7.97 5.05
C ASN A 144 -7.30 7.29 6.14
N ALA A 145 -8.32 6.52 5.77
CA ALA A 145 -9.10 5.72 6.71
C ALA A 145 -8.21 4.71 7.46
N ILE A 146 -7.27 4.05 6.79
CA ILE A 146 -6.31 3.16 7.46
C ILE A 146 -5.43 3.93 8.46
N LEU A 147 -4.94 5.11 8.08
CA LEU A 147 -4.13 5.92 9.00
C LEU A 147 -4.92 6.28 10.26
N GLU A 148 -6.15 6.78 10.10
CA GLU A 148 -6.97 7.26 11.21
C GLU A 148 -7.56 6.13 12.04
N ASP A 149 -8.24 5.17 11.40
CA ASP A 149 -9.04 4.14 12.09
C ASP A 149 -8.21 2.95 12.57
N VAL A 150 -7.10 2.66 11.90
CA VAL A 150 -6.29 1.45 12.17
C VAL A 150 -4.95 1.79 12.80
N MET A 151 -4.25 2.80 12.28
CA MET A 151 -2.90 3.16 12.74
C MET A 151 -2.89 4.25 13.81
N ASN A 152 -4.04 4.82 14.17
CA ASN A 152 -4.17 5.94 15.11
C ASN A 152 -3.21 7.09 14.75
N ALA A 153 -3.09 7.34 13.45
CA ALA A 153 -2.19 8.30 12.85
C ALA A 153 -3.00 9.33 12.06
N ASP A 154 -2.56 10.57 12.16
CA ASP A 154 -3.21 11.66 11.47
C ASP A 154 -3.03 11.57 9.95
N ALA A 155 -4.11 11.46 9.18
CA ALA A 155 -4.05 11.47 7.71
C ALA A 155 -3.65 12.85 7.13
N ARG A 156 -3.75 13.91 7.95
CA ARG A 156 -3.48 15.29 7.54
C ARG A 156 -2.51 15.97 8.48
N ASN A 157 -1.73 16.90 7.92
CA ASN A 157 -0.90 17.79 8.72
C ASN A 157 -1.76 18.63 9.68
N ARG A 158 -1.19 18.99 10.83
CA ARG A 158 -1.90 19.72 11.90
C ARG A 158 -2.52 21.04 11.43
N MET A 159 -1.78 21.83 10.65
CA MET A 159 -2.24 23.16 10.21
C MET A 159 -3.49 23.07 9.33
N SER A 160 -3.52 22.12 8.39
CA SER A 160 -4.68 21.90 7.53
C SER A 160 -5.87 21.37 8.32
N ARG A 161 -5.65 20.49 9.30
CA ARG A 161 -6.73 20.00 10.17
C ARG A 161 -7.36 21.13 11.00
N GLU A 162 -6.53 21.91 11.70
CA GLU A 162 -7.00 23.05 12.50
C GLU A 162 -7.74 24.07 11.64
N ALA A 163 -7.29 24.31 10.41
CA ALA A 163 -7.96 25.21 9.48
C ALA A 163 -9.32 24.67 8.99
N ILE A 164 -9.43 23.36 8.71
CA ILE A 164 -10.70 22.71 8.37
C ILE A 164 -11.67 22.77 9.55
N GLU A 165 -11.23 22.38 10.75
CA GLU A 165 -12.02 22.45 11.98
C GLU A 165 -12.50 23.87 12.28
N ALA A 166 -11.66 24.88 12.02
CA ALA A 166 -12.07 26.26 12.18
C ALA A 166 -13.19 26.65 11.20
N VAL A 167 -13.17 26.18 9.95
CA VAL A 167 -14.29 26.41 9.02
C VAL A 167 -15.55 25.72 9.57
N GLU A 168 -15.46 24.43 9.90
CA GLU A 168 -16.60 23.63 10.37
C GLU A 168 -17.23 24.22 11.64
N GLN A 169 -16.41 24.66 12.62
CA GLN A 169 -16.90 25.34 13.82
C GLN A 169 -17.66 26.64 13.53
N ALA A 170 -17.28 27.39 12.49
CA ALA A 170 -18.00 28.60 12.09
C ALA A 170 -19.37 28.24 11.48
N LEU A 171 -19.44 27.14 10.71
CA LEU A 171 -20.69 26.63 10.14
C LEU A 171 -21.63 26.08 11.22
N ASP A 172 -21.09 25.37 12.21
CA ASP A 172 -21.86 24.80 13.31
C ASP A 172 -22.57 25.88 14.15
N VAL A 173 -21.95 27.07 14.30
CA VAL A 173 -22.58 28.22 14.98
C VAL A 173 -23.42 29.10 14.04
N GLY A 174 -23.51 28.76 12.76
CA GLY A 174 -24.28 29.48 11.74
C GLY A 174 -23.64 30.79 11.25
N ASP A 175 -22.36 31.04 11.55
CA ASP A 175 -21.65 32.24 11.11
C ASP A 175 -21.03 32.02 9.71
N LEU A 176 -21.85 32.26 8.69
CA LEU A 176 -21.50 32.02 7.29
C LEU A 176 -20.41 32.98 6.78
N GLU A 177 -20.37 34.22 7.29
CA GLU A 177 -19.36 35.22 6.92
C GLU A 177 -17.99 34.83 7.46
N LEU A 178 -17.92 34.45 8.74
CA LEU A 178 -16.70 33.89 9.34
C LEU A 178 -16.30 32.56 8.66
N GLY A 179 -17.28 31.72 8.30
CA GLY A 179 -17.08 30.50 7.53
C GLY A 179 -16.37 30.76 6.20
N ARG A 180 -16.84 31.74 5.41
CA ARG A 180 -16.19 32.16 4.16
C ARG A 180 -14.79 32.71 4.39
N GLU A 181 -14.61 33.56 5.40
CA GLU A 181 -13.29 34.11 5.73
C GLU A 181 -12.28 32.99 6.05
N ARG A 182 -12.69 32.00 6.86
CA ARG A 182 -11.85 30.86 7.23
C ARG A 182 -11.60 29.93 6.04
N LEU A 183 -12.58 29.73 5.16
CA LEU A 183 -12.44 28.93 3.95
C LEU A 183 -11.40 29.54 2.99
N GLU A 184 -11.40 30.86 2.80
CA GLU A 184 -10.39 31.53 1.98
C GLU A 184 -8.98 31.41 2.58
N LYS A 185 -8.86 31.47 3.92
CA LYS A 185 -7.59 31.17 4.61
C LYS A 185 -7.13 29.73 4.37
N LEU A 186 -8.05 28.77 4.38
CA LEU A 186 -7.76 27.36 4.08
C LEU A 186 -7.29 27.16 2.62
N LYS A 187 -7.97 27.76 1.64
CA LYS A 187 -7.57 27.72 0.22
C LYS A 187 -6.15 28.29 0.03
N HIS A 188 -5.85 29.41 0.70
CA HIS A 188 -4.51 29.98 0.70
C HIS A 188 -3.46 29.06 1.33
N LEU A 189 -3.79 28.43 2.45
CA LEU A 189 -2.90 27.49 3.15
C LEU A 189 -2.60 26.25 2.30
N GLN A 190 -3.59 25.74 1.57
CA GLN A 190 -3.46 24.54 0.73
C GLN A 190 -2.96 24.84 -0.69
N HIS A 191 -2.64 26.10 -0.99
CA HIS A 191 -2.19 26.56 -2.31
C HIS A 191 -3.15 26.27 -3.47
N GLY A 192 -4.46 26.24 -3.19
CA GLY A 192 -5.48 26.02 -4.21
C GLY A 192 -6.75 25.37 -3.68
N GLU A 193 -7.62 24.99 -4.62
CA GLU A 193 -8.81 24.21 -4.33
C GLU A 193 -8.47 22.73 -4.16
N THR A 194 -8.95 22.18 -3.06
CA THR A 194 -8.92 20.77 -2.70
C THR A 194 -10.35 20.24 -2.54
N GLU A 195 -10.50 18.92 -2.48
CA GLU A 195 -11.78 18.27 -2.20
C GLU A 195 -12.46 18.82 -0.93
N ASP A 196 -11.69 19.05 0.13
CA ASP A 196 -12.19 19.64 1.37
C ASP A 196 -12.73 21.06 1.16
N THR A 197 -11.98 21.91 0.47
CA THR A 197 -12.42 23.29 0.23
C THR A 197 -13.68 23.34 -0.63
N SER A 198 -13.78 22.48 -1.65
CA SER A 198 -14.97 22.40 -2.50
C SER A 198 -16.18 21.88 -1.72
N ARG A 199 -15.99 20.87 -0.85
CA ARG A 199 -17.04 20.35 0.04
C ARG A 199 -17.55 21.43 1.00
N LEU A 200 -16.64 22.14 1.66
CA LEU A 200 -16.98 23.20 2.61
C LEU A 200 -17.66 24.38 1.92
N GLU A 201 -17.19 24.77 0.73
CA GLU A 201 -17.82 25.81 -0.09
C GLU A 201 -19.24 25.44 -0.50
N ALA A 202 -19.45 24.20 -0.97
CA ALA A 202 -20.77 23.70 -1.30
C ALA A 202 -21.70 23.71 -0.07
N THR A 203 -21.16 23.39 1.12
CA THR A 203 -21.92 23.43 2.37
C THR A 203 -22.35 24.85 2.72
N ILE A 204 -21.45 25.83 2.64
CA ILE A 204 -21.75 27.25 2.85
C ILE A 204 -22.84 27.73 1.89
N ASN A 205 -22.65 27.48 0.59
CA ASN A 205 -23.60 27.93 -0.44
C ASN A 205 -24.99 27.34 -0.23
N ASN A 206 -25.08 26.07 0.19
CA ASN A 206 -26.36 25.45 0.52
C ASN A 206 -27.02 26.13 1.73
N LEU A 207 -26.27 26.38 2.80
CA LEU A 207 -26.79 27.04 4.00
C LEU A 207 -27.27 28.47 3.72
N GLU A 208 -26.56 29.23 2.89
CA GLU A 208 -26.99 30.56 2.45
C GLU A 208 -28.29 30.51 1.64
N ALA A 209 -28.39 29.56 0.69
CA ALA A 209 -29.61 29.39 -0.10
C ALA A 209 -30.83 29.04 0.78
N PHE A 210 -30.64 28.29 1.87
CA PHE A 210 -31.70 28.02 2.84
C PHE A 210 -32.07 29.24 3.69
N ALA A 211 -31.10 30.09 4.04
CA ALA A 211 -31.35 31.32 4.77
C ALA A 211 -32.16 32.31 3.90
N ASP A 212 -31.78 32.47 2.63
CA ASP A 212 -32.45 33.38 1.69
C ASP A 212 -33.86 32.90 1.26
N ALA A 213 -34.13 31.60 1.31
CA ALA A 213 -35.45 31.04 1.00
C ALA A 213 -36.44 31.05 2.19
N GLY A 214 -35.97 31.39 3.39
CA GLY A 214 -36.74 31.44 4.62
C GLY A 214 -37.31 32.82 4.99
N ASP A 215 -36.87 33.88 4.31
CA ASP A 215 -37.39 35.26 4.37
C ASP A 215 -38.45 35.54 3.28
#